data_AF-A0A3E0LNG6-F1
#
_entry.id   AF-A0A3E0LNG6-F1
#
_cell.length_a   1.000
_cell.length_b   1.000
_cell.length_c   1.000
_cell.angle_alpha   90.00
_cell.angle_beta   90.00
_cell.angle_gamma   90.00
#
_symmetry.space_group_name_H-M   'P 1'
#
loop_
_entity.id
_entity.type
_entity.pdbx_description
1 polymer ?
#
loop_
_entity_poly.entity_id
_entity_poly.type
_entity_poly.pdbx_seq_one_letter_code
_entity_poly.pdbx_strand_id
1 'polypeptide(L)'
;MQDSTSVGFGQAEAYLSEFSTKKEERRTTIALESAAVKTLALLVAPIMPDFASRLWQYLGYDSPLFGGTWEDIPGFIPSGRRLGELPLISLSATNVERTTTPPL
;
A
#
# COMPACT_ATOMS: atom_id res chain seq x y z
N MET A 1 -43.55 -20.51 26.97
CA MET A 1 -42.14 -20.60 27.42
C MET A 1 -41.29 -20.33 26.18
N GLN A 2 -41.09 -19.05 25.85
CA GLN A 2 -40.51 -18.60 24.58
C GLN A 2 -39.51 -17.47 24.80
N ASP A 3 -38.36 -17.59 24.13
CA ASP A 3 -37.49 -16.55 23.60
C ASP A 3 -36.89 -15.49 24.55
N SER A 4 -35.95 -15.90 25.41
CA SER A 4 -35.04 -14.94 26.09
C SER A 4 -33.60 -14.99 25.56
N THR A 5 -33.21 -16.04 24.84
CA THR A 5 -31.84 -16.23 24.33
C THR A 5 -31.59 -15.61 22.96
N SER A 6 -32.61 -15.47 22.11
CA SER A 6 -32.49 -14.89 20.75
C SER A 6 -32.18 -13.39 20.76
N VAL A 7 -32.75 -12.65 21.72
CA VAL A 7 -32.56 -11.19 21.85
C VAL A 7 -31.15 -10.81 22.32
N GLY A 8 -30.53 -11.63 23.18
CA GLY A 8 -29.17 -11.39 23.69
C GLY A 8 -28.08 -11.61 22.63
N PHE A 9 -28.24 -12.63 21.79
CA PHE A 9 -27.30 -12.90 20.69
C PHE A 9 -27.36 -11.82 19.60
N GLY A 10 -28.55 -11.33 19.24
CA GLY A 10 -28.69 -10.28 18.22
C GLY A 10 -28.00 -8.96 18.59
N GLN A 11 -28.02 -8.58 19.87
CA GLN A 11 -27.31 -7.39 20.38
C GLN A 11 -25.78 -7.56 20.34
N ALA A 12 -25.28 -8.74 20.67
CA ALA A 12 -23.84 -9.04 20.60
C ALA A 12 -23.34 -9.11 19.15
N GLU A 13 -24.14 -9.68 18.23
CA GLU A 13 -23.82 -9.70 16.80
C GLU A 13 -23.87 -8.30 16.16
N ALA A 14 -24.81 -7.45 16.58
CA ALA A 14 -24.90 -6.08 16.07
C ALA A 14 -23.61 -5.29 16.36
N TYR A 15 -23.07 -5.40 17.57
CA TYR A 15 -21.79 -4.78 17.92
C TYR A 15 -20.64 -5.31 17.06
N LEU A 16 -20.54 -6.64 16.89
CA LEU A 16 -19.47 -7.27 16.10
C LEU A 16 -19.57 -6.92 14.61
N SER A 17 -20.78 -6.75 14.08
CA SER A 17 -20.99 -6.41 12.66
C SER A 17 -20.40 -5.05 12.30
N GLU A 18 -20.52 -4.04 13.17
CA GLU A 18 -19.93 -2.71 12.92
C GLU A 18 -18.39 -2.76 12.85
N PHE A 19 -17.75 -3.54 13.72
CA PHE A 19 -16.29 -3.75 13.66
C PHE A 19 -15.87 -4.55 12.43
N SER A 20 -16.68 -5.53 12.03
CA SER A 20 -16.44 -6.32 10.83
C SER A 20 -16.52 -5.45 9.57
N THR A 21 -17.52 -4.58 9.46
CA THR A 21 -17.70 -3.67 8.32
C THR A 21 -16.51 -2.73 8.17
N LYS A 22 -16.10 -2.03 9.24
CA LYS A 22 -14.93 -1.14 9.21
C LYS A 22 -13.63 -1.88 8.90
N LYS A 23 -13.51 -3.14 9.32
CA LYS A 23 -12.33 -3.98 9.02
C LYS A 23 -12.30 -4.37 7.54
N GLU A 24 -13.44 -4.67 6.95
CA GLU A 24 -13.54 -5.08 5.55
C GLU A 24 -13.33 -3.89 4.59
N GLU A 25 -13.87 -2.72 4.93
CA GLU A 25 -13.59 -1.46 4.24
C GLU A 25 -12.09 -1.17 4.25
N ARG A 26 -11.43 -1.24 5.41
CA ARG A 26 -9.98 -1.03 5.53
C ARG A 26 -9.17 -2.04 4.70
N ARG A 27 -9.56 -3.31 4.69
CA ARG A 27 -8.90 -4.34 3.88
C ARG A 27 -9.01 -4.02 2.39
N THR A 28 -10.18 -3.57 1.94
CA THR A 28 -10.43 -3.18 0.56
C THR A 28 -9.56 -1.98 0.18
N THR A 29 -9.52 -0.95 1.02
CA THR A 29 -8.66 0.22 0.82
C THR A 29 -7.19 -0.19 0.72
N ILE A 30 -6.69 -0.97 1.69
CA ILE A 30 -5.29 -1.42 1.71
C ILE A 30 -4.96 -2.27 0.47
N ALA A 31 -5.87 -3.15 0.04
CA ALA A 31 -5.68 -3.95 -1.17
C ALA A 31 -5.55 -3.06 -2.41
N LEU A 32 -6.42 -2.05 -2.54
CA LEU A 32 -6.41 -1.11 -3.65
C LEU A 32 -5.16 -0.23 -3.67
N GLU A 33 -4.78 0.32 -2.52
CA GLU A 33 -3.55 1.11 -2.37
C GLU A 33 -2.32 0.26 -2.70
N SER A 34 -2.28 -1.00 -2.25
CA SER A 34 -1.17 -1.91 -2.56
C SER A 34 -1.09 -2.24 -4.05
N ALA A 35 -2.24 -2.40 -4.73
CA ALA A 35 -2.29 -2.57 -6.18
C ALA A 35 -1.81 -1.31 -6.93
N ALA A 36 -2.15 -0.11 -6.42
CA ALA A 36 -1.66 1.15 -6.97
C ALA A 36 -0.14 1.28 -6.81
N VAL A 37 0.43 0.94 -5.65
CA VAL A 37 1.89 0.95 -5.43
C VAL A 37 2.60 -0.06 -6.33
N LYS A 38 2.04 -1.26 -6.52
CA LYS A 38 2.57 -2.27 -7.46
C LYS A 38 2.62 -1.71 -8.88
N THR A 39 1.54 -1.07 -9.32
CA THR A 39 1.44 -0.45 -10.64
C THR A 39 2.44 0.69 -10.80
N LEU A 40 2.57 1.55 -9.79
CA LEU A 40 3.55 2.64 -9.77
C LEU A 40 4.98 2.12 -9.89
N ALA A 41 5.33 1.06 -9.16
CA ALA A 41 6.65 0.45 -9.23
C ALA A 41 6.98 -0.01 -10.66
N LEU A 42 6.02 -0.65 -11.35
CA LEU A 42 6.21 -1.07 -12.75
C LEU A 42 6.33 0.11 -13.72
N LEU A 43 5.49 1.15 -13.56
CA LEU A 43 5.51 2.33 -14.43
C LEU A 43 6.79 3.16 -14.30
N VAL A 44 7.31 3.29 -13.08
CA VAL A 44 8.46 4.14 -12.80
C VAL A 44 9.80 3.41 -13.03
N ALA A 45 9.79 2.08 -13.15
CA ALA A 45 10.99 1.25 -13.36
C ALA A 45 11.95 1.76 -14.46
N PRO A 46 11.50 2.14 -15.68
CA PRO A 46 12.41 2.63 -16.71
C PRO A 46 13.00 4.03 -16.44
N ILE A 47 12.40 4.81 -15.53
CA ILE A 47 12.82 6.18 -15.22
C ILE A 47 13.63 6.24 -13.92
N MET A 48 13.19 5.49 -12.90
CA MET A 48 13.77 5.45 -11.55
C MET A 48 13.90 3.99 -11.07
N PRO A 49 14.86 3.22 -11.60
CA PRO A 49 14.98 1.78 -11.34
C PRO A 49 15.25 1.45 -9.85
N ASP A 50 16.06 2.24 -9.17
CA ASP A 50 16.34 2.07 -7.74
C ASP A 50 15.10 2.33 -6.88
N PHE A 51 14.33 3.36 -7.23
CA PHE A 51 13.09 3.68 -6.53
C PHE A 51 12.03 2.60 -6.73
N ALA A 52 11.86 2.15 -7.97
CA ALA A 52 10.97 1.05 -8.32
C ALA A 52 11.32 -0.24 -7.56
N SER A 53 12.61 -0.58 -7.49
CA SER A 53 13.10 -1.77 -6.76
C SER A 53 12.81 -1.69 -5.26
N ARG A 54 12.93 -0.51 -4.65
CA ARG A 54 12.59 -0.29 -3.24
C ARG A 54 11.09 -0.42 -2.97
N LEU A 55 10.24 0.12 -3.85
CA LEU A 55 8.78 -0.08 -3.75
C LEU A 55 8.41 -1.57 -3.89
N TRP A 56 9.10 -2.28 -4.79
CA TRP A 56 8.89 -3.71 -5.01
C TRP A 56 9.24 -4.56 -3.78
N GLN A 57 10.37 -4.28 -3.14
CA GLN A 57 10.76 -4.90 -1.87
C GLN A 57 9.82 -4.52 -0.72
N TYR A 58 9.35 -3.28 -0.69
CA TYR A 58 8.34 -2.83 0.29
C TYR A 58 7.04 -3.62 0.19
N LEU A 59 6.60 -3.96 -1.03
CA LEU A 59 5.45 -4.83 -1.25
C LEU A 59 5.71 -6.31 -0.88
N GLY A 60 6.92 -6.65 -0.42
CA GLY A 60 7.31 -7.99 0.01
C GLY A 60 7.62 -8.95 -1.14
N TYR A 61 8.03 -8.44 -2.32
CA TYR A 61 8.53 -9.28 -3.39
C TYR A 61 10.04 -9.53 -3.21
N ASP A 62 10.42 -10.80 -3.13
CA ASP A 62 11.83 -11.22 -3.04
C ASP A 62 12.50 -11.32 -4.42
N SER A 63 11.70 -11.38 -5.50
CA SER A 63 12.19 -11.48 -6.87
C SER A 63 12.52 -10.10 -7.46
N PRO A 64 13.53 -9.97 -8.33
CA PRO A 64 13.81 -8.72 -9.03
C PRO A 64 12.61 -8.25 -9.86
N LEU A 65 12.35 -6.94 -9.83
CA LEU A 65 11.28 -6.31 -10.63
C LEU A 65 11.46 -6.57 -12.13
N PHE A 66 12.70 -6.54 -12.62
CA PHE A 66 13.06 -6.73 -14.04
C PHE A 66 12.91 -8.16 -14.58
N GLY A 67 12.36 -9.09 -13.78
CA GLY A 67 11.92 -10.41 -14.25
C GLY A 67 10.41 -10.51 -14.54
N GLY A 68 9.63 -9.49 -14.16
CA GLY A 68 8.18 -9.48 -14.29
C GLY A 68 7.73 -8.85 -15.61
N THR A 69 7.01 -9.62 -16.42
CA THR A 69 6.27 -9.09 -17.57
C THR A 69 5.21 -8.11 -17.10
N TRP A 70 5.02 -7.02 -17.84
CA TRP A 70 3.89 -6.12 -17.65
C TRP A 70 2.59 -6.93 -17.67
N GLU A 71 1.77 -6.81 -16.63
CA GLU A 71 0.47 -7.47 -16.58
C GLU A 71 -0.51 -6.67 -17.45
N ASP A 72 -1.26 -7.33 -18.34
CA ASP A 72 -2.29 -6.66 -19.17
C ASP A 72 -3.38 -6.02 -18.31
N ILE A 73 -3.63 -6.57 -17.11
CA ILE A 73 -4.58 -6.06 -16.13
C ILE A 73 -3.86 -5.96 -14.78
N PRO A 74 -3.80 -4.77 -14.16
CA PRO A 74 -3.20 -4.62 -12.83
C PRO A 74 -3.87 -5.52 -11.79
N GLY A 75 -3.14 -6.52 -11.30
CA GLY A 75 -3.62 -7.42 -10.26
C GLY A 75 -3.32 -6.93 -8.83
N PHE A 76 -4.15 -7.36 -7.88
CA PHE A 76 -3.86 -7.22 -6.45
C PHE A 76 -2.59 -7.98 -6.05
N ILE A 77 -1.95 -7.53 -4.97
CA ILE A 77 -0.90 -8.33 -4.32
C ILE A 77 -1.51 -9.57 -3.64
N PRO A 78 -0.80 -10.71 -3.60
CA PRO A 78 -1.27 -11.89 -2.87
C PRO A 78 -1.56 -11.56 -1.39
N SER A 79 -2.74 -11.96 -0.91
CA SER A 79 -3.13 -11.76 0.49
C SER A 79 -2.19 -12.51 1.45
N GLY A 80 -2.01 -11.98 2.66
CA GLY A 80 -1.15 -12.60 3.68
C GLY A 80 0.34 -12.33 3.50
N ARG A 81 0.74 -11.60 2.44
CA ARG A 81 2.12 -11.15 2.27
C ARG A 81 2.46 -10.05 3.29
N ARG A 82 3.61 -10.19 3.95
CA ARG A 82 4.13 -9.18 4.88
C ARG A 82 4.76 -8.05 4.06
N LEU A 83 4.33 -6.81 4.35
CA LEU A 83 4.99 -5.63 3.80
C LEU A 83 6.35 -5.43 4.47
N GLY A 84 7.33 -5.00 3.68
CA GLY A 84 8.65 -4.61 4.16
C GLY A 84 8.61 -3.27 4.91
N GLU A 85 9.78 -2.78 5.30
CA GLU A 85 9.89 -1.42 5.84
C GLU A 85 9.81 -0.39 4.72
N LEU A 86 9.06 0.70 4.94
CA LEU A 86 8.97 1.78 3.98
C LEU A 86 10.38 2.35 3.75
N PRO A 87 10.88 2.40 2.50
CA PRO A 87 12.11 3.10 2.23
C PRO A 87 11.87 4.57 2.58
N LEU A 88 12.70 5.14 3.46
CA LEU A 88 12.70 6.59 3.66
C LEU A 88 12.99 7.24 2.31
N ILE A 89 11.97 7.82 1.68
CA ILE A 89 12.12 8.54 0.43
C ILE A 89 12.80 9.86 0.79
N SER A 90 14.13 9.89 0.77
CA SER A 90 14.87 11.15 0.83
C SER A 90 14.65 11.86 -0.50
N LEU A 91 13.55 12.61 -0.59
CA LEU A 91 13.46 13.74 -1.52
C LEU A 91 14.44 14.78 -0.99
N SER A 92 15.73 14.58 -1.27
CA SER A 92 16.69 15.67 -1.18
C SER A 92 16.27 16.67 -2.23
N ALA A 93 15.40 17.62 -1.83
CA ALA A 93 15.16 18.80 -2.62
C ALA A 93 16.53 19.47 -2.76
N THR A 94 17.12 19.33 -3.96
CA THR A 94 18.33 20.05 -4.33
C THR A 94 18.03 21.52 -4.08
N ASN A 95 18.61 22.05 -3.01
CA ASN A 95 18.51 23.45 -2.66
C ASN A 95 19.13 24.19 -3.85
N VAL A 96 18.30 24.76 -4.71
CA VAL A 96 18.76 25.60 -5.81
C VAL A 96 19.58 26.70 -5.16
N GLU A 97 20.89 26.66 -5.39
CA GLU A 97 21.83 27.61 -4.85
C GLU A 97 21.31 29.02 -5.18
N ARG A 98 20.88 29.75 -4.15
CA ARG A 98 20.68 31.19 -4.27
C ARG A 98 22.04 31.77 -4.57
N THR A 99 22.32 32.03 -5.84
CA THR A 99 23.45 32.83 -6.28
C THR A 99 23.30 34.21 -5.65
N THR A 100 23.95 34.41 -4.50
CA THR A 100 24.15 35.76 -3.98
C THR A 100 25.19 36.40 -4.89
N THR A 101 24.75 37.32 -5.73
CA THR A 101 25.65 38.27 -6.39
C THR A 101 26.38 39.05 -5.28
N PRO A 102 27.72 39.16 -5.32
CA PRO A 102 28.44 39.93 -4.30
C PRO A 102 28.15 41.42 -4.48
N PRO A 103 28.06 42.21 -3.40
CA PRO A 103 27.95 43.66 -3.52
C PRO A 103 29.26 44.24 -4.06
N LEU A 104 29.13 45.23 -4.96
CA LEU A 104 30.21 46.13 -5.38
C LEU A 104 30.60 47.08 -4.24
#